data_AF-A0A2A2SEN8-F1
#
_entry.id   AF-A0A2A2SEN8-F1
#
_cell.length_a   1.000
_cell.length_b   1.000
_cell.length_c   1.000
_cell.angle_alpha   90.00
_cell.angle_beta   90.00
_cell.angle_gamma   90.00
#
_symmetry.space_group_name_H-M   'P 1'
#
loop_
_entity.id
_entity.type
_entity.pdbx_description
1 polymer ?
#
loop_
_entity_poly.entity_id
_entity_poly.type
_entity_poly.pdbx_seq_one_letter_code
_entity_poly.pdbx_strand_id
1 'polypeptide(L)' 'MRIIEGEEKITTGPRAPDDADTVRGEGWIAVRRDGGHFLEYDAGEIQSRDVSLPISAEEFDRLRVDHSQFLPIVYAHGG' A
#
# COMPACT_ATOMS: atom_id res chain seq x y z
N MET A 1 16.21 27.08 -17.15
CA MET A 1 14.78 26.71 -17.06
C MET A 1 14.71 25.43 -16.24
N ARG A 2 14.05 25.45 -15.09
CA ARG A 2 13.95 24.33 -14.15
C ARG A 2 12.75 23.47 -14.55
N ILE A 3 12.94 22.17 -14.74
CA ILE A 3 11.85 21.24 -15.03
C ILE A 3 11.52 20.49 -13.74
N ILE A 4 10.30 20.80 -13.29
CA ILE A 4 9.38 20.23 -12.30
C ILE A 4 9.64 18.82 -11.74
N GLU A 5 9.46 18.77 -10.42
CA GLU A 5 9.25 17.61 -9.54
C GLU A 5 8.15 16.66 -10.02
N GLY A 6 8.35 15.36 -9.71
CA GLY A 6 7.27 14.52 -9.19
C GLY A 6 6.41 13.78 -10.21
N GLU A 7 6.99 12.96 -11.06
CA GLU A 7 6.24 11.88 -11.73
C GLU A 7 6.94 10.57 -11.43
N GLU A 8 6.57 9.92 -10.32
CA GLU A 8 6.98 8.56 -10.01
C GLU A 8 6.31 7.63 -11.03
N LYS A 9 7.03 7.43 -12.12
CA LYS A 9 6.67 6.55 -13.23
C LYS A 9 6.66 5.12 -12.68
N ILE A 10 5.47 4.62 -12.34
CA ILE A 10 5.25 3.20 -12.04
C ILE A 10 5.73 2.35 -13.22
N THR A 11 6.99 1.94 -13.16
CA THR A 11 7.54 0.95 -14.09
C THR A 11 7.01 -0.39 -13.63
N THR A 12 6.03 -0.91 -14.37
CA THR A 12 5.54 -2.29 -14.27
C THR A 12 6.67 -3.25 -14.70
N GLY A 13 7.69 -3.37 -13.86
CA GLY A 13 8.73 -4.38 -13.97
C GLY A 13 8.20 -5.77 -13.59
N PRO A 14 8.90 -6.86 -13.96
CA PRO A 14 8.50 -8.22 -13.63
C PRO A 14 8.22 -8.36 -12.12
N ARG A 15 7.09 -9.00 -11.82
CA ARG A 15 6.51 -9.22 -10.48
C ARG A 15 7.57 -9.66 -9.48
N ALA A 16 8.08 -8.70 -8.71
CA ALA A 16 9.02 -8.97 -7.64
C ALA A 16 8.30 -9.68 -6.48
N PRO A 17 8.93 -10.69 -5.85
CA PRO A 17 8.46 -11.24 -4.57
C PRO A 17 8.40 -10.11 -3.53
N ASP A 18 7.68 -10.28 -2.41
CA ASP A 18 7.57 -9.28 -1.34
C ASP A 18 8.94 -8.69 -0.95
N ASP A 19 9.29 -7.55 -1.55
CA ASP A 19 10.50 -6.82 -1.25
C ASP A 19 10.39 -6.26 0.19
N ALA A 20 11.52 -5.86 0.77
CA ALA A 20 11.55 -5.31 2.13
C ALA A 20 10.63 -4.09 2.33
N ASP A 21 10.25 -3.44 1.23
CA ASP A 21 9.47 -2.20 1.19
C ASP A 21 8.03 -2.39 0.67
N THR A 22 7.63 -3.61 0.28
CA THR A 22 6.29 -3.84 -0.28
C THR A 22 5.74 -5.21 0.08
N VAL A 23 4.52 -5.23 0.58
CA VAL A 23 3.74 -6.44 0.88
C VAL A 23 2.50 -6.46 0.00
N ARG A 24 2.20 -7.56 -0.67
CA ARG A 24 1.03 -7.67 -1.55
C ARG A 24 0.07 -8.74 -1.08
N GLY A 25 -1.21 -8.41 -1.00
CA GLY A 25 -2.28 -9.39 -0.80
C GLY A 25 -3.30 -9.40 -1.94
N GLU A 26 -4.40 -10.11 -1.71
CA GLU A 26 -5.49 -10.16 -2.67
C GLU A 26 -6.29 -8.85 -2.62
N GLY A 27 -6.17 -8.03 -3.67
CA GLY A 27 -6.89 -6.75 -3.77
C GLY A 27 -6.31 -5.59 -2.96
N TRP A 28 -5.11 -5.75 -2.38
CA TRP A 28 -4.43 -4.70 -1.63
C TRP A 28 -2.90 -4.79 -1.73
N ILE A 29 -2.24 -3.68 -1.45
CA ILE A 29 -0.78 -3.54 -1.40
C ILE A 29 -0.40 -2.61 -0.25
N ALA A 30 0.53 -3.05 0.60
CA ALA A 30 1.15 -2.19 1.60
C ALA A 30 2.55 -1.78 1.10
N VAL A 31 2.87 -0.49 1.18
CA VAL A 31 4.12 0.08 0.66
C VAL A 31 4.77 0.96 1.73
N ARG A 32 6.08 0.77 1.93
CA ARG A 32 6.93 1.72 2.66
C ARG A 32 7.48 2.74 1.67
N ARG A 33 7.22 4.02 1.89
CA ARG A 33 7.73 5.15 1.07
C ARG A 33 8.49 6.14 1.96
N ASP A 34 9.27 7.03 1.35
CA ASP A 34 9.85 8.16 2.05
C ASP A 34 8.74 9.02 2.68
N GLY A 35 8.59 8.91 4.01
CA GLY A 35 7.56 9.62 4.77
C GLY A 35 6.54 8.73 5.49
N GLY A 36 6.54 7.40 5.30
CA GLY A 36 5.66 6.51 6.07
C GLY A 36 5.35 5.17 5.42
N HIS A 37 4.38 4.48 6.00
CA HIS A 37 3.84 3.23 5.46
C HIS A 37 2.40 3.48 5.03
N PHE A 38 2.01 2.92 3.89
CA PHE A 38 0.71 3.13 3.29
C PHE A 38 0.11 1.78 2.92
N LEU A 39 -1.19 1.63 3.08
CA LEU A 39 -1.99 0.51 2.62
C LEU A 39 -2.93 1.01 1.53
N GLU A 40 -2.77 0.48 0.32
CA GLU A 40 -3.58 0.79 -0.84
C GLU A 40 -4.48 -0.41 -1.15
N TYR A 41 -5.79 -0.22 -1.26
CA TYR A 41 -6.73 -1.30 -1.54
C TYR A 41 -7.94 -0.83 -2.36
N ASP A 42 -8.55 -1.76 -3.10
CA ASP A 42 -9.80 -1.52 -3.80
C ASP A 42 -10.98 -1.63 -2.81
N ALA A 43 -11.70 -0.53 -2.61
CA ALA A 43 -12.88 -0.50 -1.74
C ALA A 43 -14.18 -0.92 -2.45
N GLY A 44 -14.11 -1.34 -3.72
CA GLY A 44 -15.26 -1.83 -4.47
C GLY A 44 -16.35 -0.79 -4.80
N GLU A 45 -16.16 0.50 -4.48
CA GLU A 45 -17.08 1.54 -4.95
C GLU A 45 -16.94 1.72 -6.47
N ILE A 46 -18.08 1.92 -7.13
CA ILE A 46 -18.31 1.92 -8.61
C ILE A 46 -17.41 2.88 -9.42
N GLN A 47 -16.55 3.65 -8.75
CA GLN A 47 -15.49 4.43 -9.36
C GLN A 47 -14.19 4.03 -8.66
N SER A 48 -13.31 3.33 -9.37
CA SER A 48 -11.96 2.87 -8.95
C SER A 48 -11.19 3.97 -8.22
N ARG A 49 -11.45 4.11 -6.93
CA ARG A 49 -10.67 4.91 -6.00
C ARG A 49 -9.87 3.92 -5.22
N ASP A 50 -8.63 3.71 -5.65
CA ASP A 50 -7.61 3.13 -4.81
C ASP A 50 -7.60 3.92 -3.49
N VAL A 51 -8.05 3.31 -2.41
CA VAL A 51 -8.04 3.94 -1.09
C VAL A 51 -6.62 3.81 -0.58
N SER A 52 -5.96 4.95 -0.35
CA SER A 52 -4.63 4.98 0.27
C SER A 52 -4.78 5.39 1.73
N LEU A 53 -4.42 4.47 2.61
CA LEU A 53 -4.54 4.57 4.06
C LEU A 53 -3.14 4.65 4.69
N PRO A 54 -2.80 5.70 5.45
CA PRO A 54 -1.54 5.71 6.20
C PRO A 54 -1.60 4.67 7.33
N ILE A 55 -0.63 3.77 7.38
CA ILE A 55 -0.49 2.75 8.43
C ILE A 55 0.83 2.92 9.18
N SER A 56 0.91 2.33 10.36
CA SER A 56 2.11 2.30 11.20
C SER A 56 3.10 1.26 10.69
N ALA A 57 4.39 1.41 11.05
CA ALA A 57 5.41 0.40 10.75
C ALA A 57 5.04 -0.98 11.34
N GLU A 58 4.46 -1.00 12.55
CA GLU A 58 3.99 -2.24 13.19
C GLU A 58 2.86 -2.92 12.41
N GLU A 59 1.96 -2.14 11.81
CA GLU A 59 0.86 -2.67 10.99
C GLU A 59 1.39 -3.25 9.68
N PHE A 60 2.38 -2.59 9.08
CA PHE A 60 3.09 -3.10 7.91
C PHE A 60 3.81 -4.42 8.21
N ASP A 61 4.54 -4.52 9.33
CA ASP A 61 5.20 -5.76 9.75
C ASP A 61 4.19 -6.87 10.06
N ARG A 62 3.04 -6.54 10.66
CA ARG A 62 1.95 -7.51 10.87
C ARG A 62 1.42 -8.06 9.54
N LEU A 63 1.21 -7.21 8.54
CA LEU A 63 0.79 -7.64 7.20
C LEU A 63 1.84 -8.53 6.52
N ARG A 64 3.13 -8.26 6.75
CA ARG A 64 4.24 -9.07 6.21
C ARG A 64 4.26 -10.48 6.79
N VAL A 65 3.89 -10.63 8.07
CA VAL A 65 3.86 -11.94 8.76
C VAL A 65 2.54 -12.67 8.52
N ASP A 66 1.43 -11.94 8.49
CA ASP A 66 0.08 -12.48 8.39
C ASP A 66 -0.82 -11.56 7.53
N HIS A 67 -1.08 -12.01 6.30
CA HIS A 67 -1.90 -11.27 5.33
C HIS A 67 -3.37 -11.17 5.77
N SER A 68 -3.83 -11.99 6.73
CA SER A 68 -5.21 -11.91 7.26
C SER A 68 -5.44 -10.66 8.13
N GLN A 69 -4.36 -9.95 8.51
CA GLN A 69 -4.42 -8.69 9.26
C GLN A 69 -4.95 -7.51 8.43
N PHE A 70 -5.14 -7.67 7.13
CA PHE A 70 -5.68 -6.64 6.24
C PHE A 70 -7.01 -6.05 6.74
N LEU A 71 -8.05 -6.87 6.89
CA LEU A 71 -9.36 -6.40 7.32
C LEU A 71 -9.34 -5.76 8.73
N PRO A 72 -8.70 -6.37 9.74
CA PRO A 72 -8.53 -5.73 11.05
C PRO A 72 -7.88 -4.34 11.00
N ILE A 73 -6.84 -4.16 10.18
CA ILE A 73 -6.16 -2.87 10.01
C ILE A 73 -7.11 -1.87 9.34
N VAL A 74 -7.78 -2.24 8.26
CA VAL A 74 -8.75 -1.36 7.59
C VAL A 74 -9.86 -0.91 8.56
N TYR A 75 -10.43 -1.82 9.34
CA TYR A 75 -11.45 -1.48 10.35
C TYR A 75 -10.94 -0.56 11.46
N ALA A 76 -9.69 -0.76 11.92
CA ALA A 76 -9.12 0.07 12.97
C ALA A 76 -8.94 1.54 12.55
N HIS A 77 -8.78 1.80 11.26
CA HIS A 77 -8.66 3.15 10.70
C HIS A 77 -9.99 3.73 10.21
N GLY A 78 -11.11 3.04 10.46
CA GLY A 78 -12.45 3.53 10.16
C GLY A 78 -12.94 3.25 8.74
N GLY A 79 -12.47 2.16 8.12
CA GLY A 79 -13.02 1.62 6.87
C GLY A 79 -14.52 1.33 6.92
#